data_AF-A0A6V7VZZ8-F1
#
_entry.id   AF-A0A6V7VZZ8-F1
#
_cell.length_a   1.000
_cell.length_b   1.000
_cell.length_c   1.000
_cell.angle_alpha   90.00
_cell.angle_beta   90.00
_cell.angle_gamma   90.00
#
_symmetry.space_group_name_H-M   'P 1'
#
loop_
_entity.id
_entity.type
_entity.pdbx_description
1 polymer ?
#
loop_
_entity_poly.entity_id
_entity_poly.type
_entity_poly.pdbx_seq_one_letter_code
_entity_poly.pdbx_strand_id
1 'polypeptide(L)'
;MINSHQQWDYPNGWPPLNHMIIEGLRRSDNKLMQKKAFWLATKWVLSNYRVYRNDSPKGKMWEKYEVNKFKPNKGVGGEYQVQAGFGWTNGVILDLLTTFGDRIEFKNDLEMNPNAVAKEVISNEPPNLPDVGGGNLQQNNTLQQNQTIDTRETSLLKQGSSSNGSRMTLSLAFLCLCTLISILVHSYTL
;
A
#
# COMPACT_ATOMS: atom_id res chain seq x y z
N MET A 1 17.69 3.72 -17.60
CA MET A 1 16.46 4.52 -17.73
C MET A 1 16.85 5.98 -17.88
N ILE A 2 16.29 6.69 -18.86
CA ILE A 2 16.51 8.13 -19.06
C ILE A 2 15.71 8.88 -17.99
N ASN A 3 16.32 9.84 -17.29
CA ASN A 3 15.63 10.70 -16.34
C ASN A 3 15.09 11.92 -17.09
N SER A 4 13.84 11.84 -17.55
CA SER A 4 13.19 12.89 -18.33
C SER A 4 12.77 14.10 -17.48
N HIS A 5 12.76 13.96 -16.15
CA HIS A 5 12.17 14.89 -15.19
C HIS A 5 10.66 15.19 -15.43
N GLN A 6 10.00 14.38 -16.26
CA GLN A 6 8.58 14.53 -16.56
C GLN A 6 7.70 13.96 -15.45
N GLN A 7 6.44 14.38 -15.43
CA GLN A 7 5.51 14.03 -14.34
C GLN A 7 5.14 12.55 -14.31
N TRP A 8 5.12 11.90 -15.46
CA TRP A 8 4.71 10.51 -15.66
C TRP A 8 5.87 9.51 -15.65
N ASP A 9 7.07 9.97 -15.29
CA ASP A 9 8.26 9.14 -15.23
C ASP A 9 8.70 8.88 -13.80
N TYR A 10 9.53 7.84 -13.66
CA TYR A 10 10.25 7.56 -12.43
C TYR A 10 10.97 8.84 -11.95
N PRO A 11 10.84 9.24 -10.66
CA PRO A 11 10.36 8.45 -9.52
C PRO A 11 8.92 8.73 -9.07
N ASN A 12 8.08 9.36 -9.91
CA ASN A 12 6.71 9.70 -9.55
C ASN A 12 5.78 8.49 -9.69
N GLY A 13 5.11 8.12 -8.59
CA GLY A 13 4.01 7.18 -8.56
C GLY A 13 2.67 7.89 -8.52
N TRP A 14 1.75 7.45 -9.37
CA TRP A 14 0.41 8.00 -9.49
C TRP A 14 -0.62 7.07 -8.83
N PRO A 15 -1.55 7.60 -8.01
CA PRO A 15 -2.57 6.79 -7.36
C PRO A 15 -3.41 5.93 -8.30
N PRO A 16 -3.92 6.44 -9.45
CA PRO A 16 -4.70 5.62 -10.38
C PRO A 16 -3.92 4.44 -10.96
N LEU A 17 -2.65 4.64 -11.32
CA LEU A 17 -1.80 3.58 -11.88
C LEU A 17 -1.55 2.47 -10.85
N ASN A 18 -1.22 2.87 -9.61
CA ASN A 18 -1.02 1.91 -8.52
C ASN A 18 -2.31 1.12 -8.23
N HIS A 19 -3.45 1.81 -8.20
CA HIS A 19 -4.74 1.17 -7.98
C HIS A 19 -5.09 0.15 -9.06
N MET A 20 -4.94 0.49 -10.34
CA MET A 20 -5.21 -0.46 -11.44
C MET A 20 -4.34 -1.72 -11.36
N ILE A 21 -3.06 -1.58 -11.02
CA ILE A 21 -2.15 -2.72 -10.86
C ILE A 21 -2.57 -3.59 -9.66
N ILE A 22 -2.83 -2.96 -8.51
CA ILE A 22 -3.27 -3.67 -7.30
C ILE A 22 -4.57 -4.43 -7.58
N GLU A 23 -5.53 -3.77 -8.24
CA GLU A 23 -6.84 -4.34 -8.53
C GLU A 23 -6.75 -5.49 -9.55
N GLY A 24 -5.93 -5.34 -10.60
CA GLY A 24 -5.67 -6.41 -11.56
C GLY A 24 -5.04 -7.65 -10.90
N LEU A 25 -4.06 -7.45 -10.01
CA LEU A 25 -3.44 -8.53 -9.26
C LEU A 25 -4.41 -9.17 -8.27
N ARG A 26 -5.25 -8.37 -7.60
CA ARG A 26 -6.23 -8.83 -6.62
C ARG A 26 -7.31 -9.70 -7.26
N ARG A 27 -7.78 -9.33 -8.46
CA ARG A 27 -8.81 -10.05 -9.21
C ARG A 27 -8.31 -11.28 -9.96
N SER A 28 -6.99 -11.53 -9.95
CA SER A 28 -6.44 -12.73 -10.57
C SER A 28 -6.74 -13.98 -9.73
N ASP A 29 -6.86 -15.14 -10.39
CA ASP A 29 -7.06 -16.43 -9.72
C ASP A 29 -5.77 -16.98 -9.06
N ASN A 30 -4.65 -16.30 -9.25
CA ASN A 30 -3.35 -16.74 -8.75
C ASN A 30 -3.10 -16.22 -7.33
N LYS A 31 -2.99 -17.14 -6.36
CA LYS A 31 -2.70 -16.83 -4.95
C LYS A 31 -1.44 -15.97 -4.77
N LEU A 32 -0.39 -16.18 -5.59
CA LEU A 32 0.83 -15.38 -5.53
C LEU A 32 0.59 -13.93 -5.98
N MET A 33 -0.22 -13.74 -7.02
CA MET A 33 -0.59 -12.41 -7.49
C MET A 33 -1.46 -11.67 -6.48
N GLN A 34 -2.41 -12.36 -5.84
CA GLN A 34 -3.20 -11.79 -4.75
C GLN A 34 -2.32 -11.39 -3.55
N LYS A 35 -1.27 -12.17 -3.22
CA LYS A 35 -0.27 -11.78 -2.21
C LYS A 35 0.51 -10.54 -2.64
N LYS A 36 0.92 -10.44 -3.91
CA LYS A 36 1.59 -9.24 -4.45
C LYS A 36 0.66 -8.02 -4.42
N ALA A 37 -0.63 -8.19 -4.71
CA ALA A 37 -1.64 -7.13 -4.60
C ALA A 37 -1.69 -6.58 -3.17
N PHE A 38 -1.81 -7.45 -2.18
CA PHE A 38 -1.83 -7.05 -0.77
C PHE A 38 -0.53 -6.35 -0.33
N TRP A 39 0.62 -6.87 -0.75
CA TRP A 39 1.92 -6.27 -0.44
C TRP A 39 2.05 -4.86 -1.07
N LEU A 40 1.67 -4.69 -2.33
CA LEU A 40 1.64 -3.38 -3.00
C LEU A 40 0.65 -2.41 -2.33
N ALA A 41 -0.55 -2.87 -2.00
CA ALA A 41 -1.57 -2.07 -1.32
C ALA A 41 -1.05 -1.57 0.04
N THR A 42 -0.48 -2.47 0.84
CA THR A 42 0.12 -2.13 2.14
C THR A 42 1.23 -1.09 1.97
N LYS A 43 2.14 -1.29 1.02
CA LYS A 43 3.22 -0.33 0.72
C LYS A 43 2.67 1.04 0.33
N TRP A 44 1.65 1.08 -0.53
CA TRP A 44 1.03 2.32 -1.00
C TRP A 44 0.33 3.07 0.13
N VAL A 45 -0.55 2.39 0.89
CA VAL A 45 -1.30 2.98 2.02
C VAL A 45 -0.36 3.54 3.08
N LEU A 46 0.63 2.75 3.52
CA LEU A 46 1.59 3.19 4.53
C LEU A 46 2.43 4.39 4.05
N SER A 47 2.80 4.41 2.76
CA SER A 47 3.54 5.52 2.18
C SER A 47 2.73 6.81 2.17
N ASN A 48 1.47 6.73 1.74
CA ASN A 48 0.54 7.86 1.74
C ASN A 48 0.28 8.38 3.16
N TYR A 49 0.03 7.47 4.11
CA TYR A 49 -0.18 7.82 5.52
C TYR A 49 1.01 8.57 6.13
N ARG A 50 2.24 8.13 5.83
CA ARG A 50 3.46 8.81 6.30
C ARG A 50 3.59 10.23 5.77
N VAL A 51 3.31 10.45 4.49
CA VAL A 51 3.33 11.81 3.92
C VAL A 51 2.24 12.67 4.55
N TYR A 52 1.03 12.14 4.70
CA TYR A 52 -0.07 12.82 5.36
C TYR A 52 0.28 13.25 6.80
N ARG A 53 0.87 12.34 7.58
CA ARG A 53 1.29 12.61 8.97
C ARG A 53 2.41 13.65 9.09
N ASN A 54 3.36 13.63 8.15
CA ASN A 54 4.48 14.57 8.13
C ASN A 54 4.08 15.96 7.63
N ASP A 55 2.94 16.08 6.95
CA ASP A 55 2.44 17.35 6.40
C ASP A 55 1.65 18.16 7.45
N SER A 56 2.38 18.82 8.35
CA SER A 56 1.83 19.67 9.41
C SER A 56 1.45 21.07 8.88
N PRO A 57 0.38 21.75 9.37
CA PRO A 57 -0.42 21.44 10.57
C PRO A 57 -1.73 20.68 10.33
N LYS A 58 -2.13 20.38 9.09
CA LYS A 58 -3.48 19.83 8.79
C LYS A 58 -3.52 18.47 8.09
N GLY A 59 -2.38 17.91 7.69
CA GLY A 59 -2.30 16.68 6.90
C GLY A 59 -2.94 16.85 5.52
N LYS A 60 -2.17 16.74 4.44
CA LYS A 60 -2.72 16.77 3.07
C LYS A 60 -2.37 15.51 2.32
N MET A 61 -3.33 15.09 1.50
CA MET A 61 -3.12 14.07 0.47
C MET A 61 -2.71 14.78 -0.82
N TRP A 62 -1.78 14.19 -1.55
CA TRP A 62 -1.16 14.82 -2.72
C TRP A 62 -1.55 14.10 -4.00
N GLU A 63 -1.48 14.81 -5.11
CA GLU A 63 -1.76 14.29 -6.45
C GLU A 63 -0.91 13.06 -6.83
N LYS A 64 0.37 13.07 -6.43
CA LYS A 64 1.40 12.08 -6.78
C LYS A 64 2.43 11.95 -5.66
N TYR A 65 3.15 10.84 -5.62
CA TYR A 65 4.09 10.47 -4.56
C TYR A 65 5.43 9.99 -5.12
N GLU A 66 6.53 10.23 -4.42
CA GLU A 66 7.83 9.65 -4.79
C GLU A 66 7.88 8.18 -4.35
N VAL A 67 8.13 7.26 -5.29
CA VAL A 67 8.15 5.80 -5.01
C VAL A 67 9.55 5.22 -4.82
N ASN A 68 10.59 6.02 -4.96
CA ASN A 68 11.98 5.59 -4.87
C ASN A 68 12.64 5.79 -3.49
N LYS A 69 11.94 6.46 -2.55
CA LYS A 69 12.49 6.76 -1.23
C LYS A 69 11.85 5.88 -0.16
N PHE A 70 12.68 5.33 0.72
CA PHE A 70 12.23 4.64 1.93
C PHE A 70 11.58 5.60 2.95
N LYS A 71 11.86 6.90 2.81
CA LYS A 71 11.11 7.99 3.43
C LYS A 71 10.16 8.59 2.38
N PRO A 72 8.86 8.22 2.41
CA PRO A 72 7.89 8.71 1.44
C PRO A 72 7.81 10.23 1.46
N ASN A 73 7.66 10.83 0.28
CA ASN A 73 7.42 12.26 0.11
C ASN A 73 6.40 12.48 -1.00
N LYS A 74 5.83 13.69 -1.06
CA LYS A 74 5.02 14.10 -2.22
C LYS A 74 5.89 14.09 -3.49
N GLY A 75 5.28 13.71 -4.61
CA GLY A 75 5.94 13.74 -5.91
C GLY A 75 6.30 15.17 -6.30
N VAL A 76 7.29 15.30 -7.19
CA VAL A 76 7.85 16.59 -7.62
C VAL A 76 8.05 16.60 -9.14
N GLY A 77 8.33 17.78 -9.68
CA GLY A 77 8.59 17.96 -11.12
C GLY A 77 7.33 18.04 -11.98
N GLY A 78 7.52 18.44 -13.23
CA GLY A 78 6.45 18.78 -14.14
C GLY A 78 6.34 20.25 -14.48
N GLU A 79 5.23 20.57 -15.14
CA GLU A 79 4.89 21.90 -15.61
C GLU A 79 4.37 22.78 -14.46
N TYR A 80 3.84 22.17 -13.39
CA TYR A 80 3.21 22.87 -12.28
C TYR A 80 3.56 22.26 -10.92
N GLN A 81 3.30 23.05 -9.87
CA GLN A 81 3.43 22.61 -8.48
C GLN A 81 2.43 21.49 -8.18
N VAL A 82 2.86 20.50 -7.40
CA VAL A 82 2.02 19.37 -6.99
C VAL A 82 0.82 19.87 -6.16
N GLN A 83 -0.38 19.37 -6.50
CA GLN A 83 -1.62 19.82 -5.88
C GLN A 83 -1.99 19.00 -4.64
N ALA A 84 -2.62 19.66 -3.67
CA ALA A 84 -3.14 19.06 -2.45
C ALA A 84 -4.66 18.79 -2.55
N GLY A 85 -5.15 17.77 -1.85
CA GLY A 85 -6.58 17.46 -1.77
C GLY A 85 -7.13 16.75 -3.01
N PHE A 86 -6.35 15.84 -3.61
CA PHE A 86 -6.69 15.25 -4.90
C PHE A 86 -7.69 14.09 -4.80
N GLY A 87 -8.80 14.18 -5.56
CA GLY A 87 -9.93 13.26 -5.49
C GLY A 87 -9.56 11.79 -5.74
N TRP A 88 -8.74 11.50 -6.76
CA TRP A 88 -8.29 10.12 -7.00
C TRP A 88 -7.44 9.56 -5.88
N THR A 89 -6.67 10.39 -5.15
CA THR A 89 -5.76 9.90 -4.12
C THR A 89 -6.59 9.45 -2.93
N ASN A 90 -7.56 10.29 -2.57
CA ASN A 90 -8.52 10.00 -1.52
C ASN A 90 -9.35 8.75 -1.87
N GLY A 91 -9.87 8.67 -3.10
CA GLY A 91 -10.67 7.53 -3.56
C GLY A 91 -9.90 6.21 -3.51
N VAL A 92 -8.67 6.20 -4.04
CA VAL A 92 -7.80 5.00 -4.02
C VAL A 92 -7.47 4.58 -2.59
N ILE A 93 -7.14 5.53 -1.71
CA ILE A 93 -6.80 5.19 -0.32
C ILE A 93 -8.01 4.66 0.44
N LEU A 94 -9.20 5.25 0.25
CA LEU A 94 -10.45 4.75 0.85
C LEU A 94 -10.79 3.34 0.37
N ASP A 95 -10.67 3.07 -0.93
CA ASP A 95 -10.92 1.75 -1.50
C ASP A 95 -9.94 0.69 -0.96
N LEU A 96 -8.64 1.00 -0.91
CA LEU A 96 -7.62 0.09 -0.40
C LEU A 96 -7.77 -0.16 1.11
N LEU A 97 -8.12 0.86 1.89
CA LEU A 97 -8.41 0.70 3.33
C LEU A 97 -9.69 -0.11 3.56
N THR A 98 -10.71 0.06 2.74
CA THR A 98 -11.94 -0.74 2.81
C THR A 98 -11.66 -2.20 2.44
N THR A 99 -10.79 -2.43 1.46
CA THR A 99 -10.50 -3.78 0.93
C THR A 99 -9.49 -4.55 1.79
N PHE A 100 -8.47 -3.88 2.33
CA PHE A 100 -7.34 -4.53 3.01
C PHE A 100 -7.12 -4.07 4.46
N GLY A 101 -7.87 -3.09 4.95
CA GLY A 101 -7.63 -2.44 6.26
C GLY A 101 -7.54 -3.40 7.43
N ASP A 102 -8.37 -4.44 7.45
CA ASP A 102 -8.37 -5.45 8.54
C ASP A 102 -7.07 -6.25 8.65
N ARG A 103 -6.30 -6.29 7.56
CA ARG A 103 -5.04 -7.04 7.43
C ARG A 103 -3.81 -6.12 7.49
N ILE A 104 -3.95 -4.81 7.34
CA ILE A 104 -2.83 -3.87 7.37
C ILE A 104 -2.45 -3.60 8.82
N GLU A 105 -1.20 -3.88 9.16
CA GLU A 105 -0.64 -3.59 10.48
C GLU A 105 0.20 -2.32 10.46
N PHE A 106 0.08 -1.51 11.52
CA PHE A 106 0.86 -0.30 11.68
C PHE A 106 1.87 -0.46 12.82
N LYS A 107 3.15 -0.28 12.49
CA LYS A 107 4.28 -0.41 13.41
C LYS A 107 4.97 0.95 13.55
N ASN A 108 4.69 1.66 14.65
CA ASN A 108 5.18 3.01 14.95
C ASN A 108 6.72 3.06 15.04
N ASP A 109 7.34 1.99 15.53
CA ASP A 109 8.79 1.83 15.69
C ASP A 109 9.55 1.89 14.36
N LEU A 110 8.93 1.43 13.27
CA LEU A 110 9.50 1.55 11.93
C LEU A 110 9.50 2.98 11.40
N GLU A 111 8.62 3.87 11.89
CA GLU A 111 8.55 5.25 11.40
C GLU A 111 9.83 6.03 11.67
N MET A 112 10.57 5.68 12.73
CA MET A 112 11.79 6.39 13.13
C MET A 112 13.04 5.94 12.37
N ASN A 113 13.00 4.81 11.64
CA ASN A 113 14.18 4.27 10.96
C ASN A 113 13.87 3.84 9.51
N PRO A 114 14.21 4.69 8.51
CA PRO A 114 14.01 4.37 7.09
C PRO A 114 14.69 3.08 6.62
N ASN A 115 15.82 2.69 7.22
CA ASN A 115 16.52 1.46 6.86
C ASN A 115 15.82 0.22 7.40
N ALA A 116 15.19 0.31 8.58
CA ALA A 116 14.36 -0.78 9.12
C ALA A 116 13.12 -1.01 8.24
N VAL A 117 12.47 0.06 7.80
CA VAL A 117 11.37 0.02 6.82
C VAL A 117 11.80 -0.67 5.53
N ALA A 118 12.94 -0.26 4.97
CA ALA A 118 13.47 -0.84 3.75
C ALA A 118 13.63 -2.36 3.89
N LYS A 119 14.25 -2.78 5.00
CA LYS A 119 14.51 -4.20 5.29
C LYS A 119 13.22 -4.99 5.45
N GLU A 120 12.21 -4.47 6.15
CA GLU A 120 10.93 -5.15 6.33
C GLU A 120 10.10 -5.23 5.04
N VAL A 121 10.09 -4.15 4.24
CA VAL A 121 9.41 -4.16 2.94
C VAL A 121 10.02 -5.20 2.00
N ILE A 122 11.35 -5.27 1.96
CA ILE A 122 12.10 -6.24 1.15
C ILE A 122 11.89 -7.66 1.68
N SER A 123 11.94 -7.88 3.00
CA SER A 123 11.76 -9.22 3.58
C SER A 123 10.35 -9.78 3.38
N ASN A 124 9.34 -8.89 3.30
CA ASN A 124 7.95 -9.27 3.13
C ASN A 124 7.50 -9.29 1.65
N GLU A 125 8.40 -9.03 0.70
CA GLU A 125 8.06 -9.07 -0.73
C GLU A 125 7.74 -10.51 -1.17
N PRO A 126 6.57 -10.77 -1.77
CA PRO A 126 6.26 -12.09 -2.29
C PRO A 126 7.23 -12.46 -3.43
N PRO A 127 7.61 -13.75 -3.55
CA PRO A 127 8.58 -14.19 -4.55
C PRO A 127 8.16 -13.77 -5.96
N ASN A 128 9.15 -13.52 -6.82
CA ASN A 128 8.89 -13.28 -8.23
C ASN A 128 8.27 -14.53 -8.86
N LEU A 129 7.48 -14.32 -9.92
CA LEU A 129 7.03 -15.44 -10.72
C LEU A 129 8.27 -16.18 -11.25
N PRO A 130 8.25 -17.53 -11.29
CA PRO A 130 9.27 -18.25 -12.01
C PRO A 130 9.28 -17.74 -13.45
N ASP A 131 10.47 -17.55 -14.00
CA ASP A 131 10.65 -17.06 -15.36
C ASP A 131 9.87 -17.98 -16.30
N VAL A 132 8.87 -17.46 -17.00
CA VAL A 132 8.12 -18.22 -18.00
C VAL A 132 9.02 -18.24 -19.24
N GLY A 133 10.10 -19.02 -19.15
CA GLY A 133 10.88 -19.37 -20.30
C GLY A 133 9.94 -20.01 -21.32
N GLY A 134 9.89 -19.45 -22.53
CA GLY A 134 9.16 -20.04 -23.65
C GLY A 134 9.73 -21.44 -23.92
N GLY A 135 9.14 -22.47 -23.31
CA GLY A 135 9.65 -23.82 -23.33
C GLY A 135 8.60 -24.82 -22.87
N ASN A 136 7.94 -25.44 -23.85
CA ASN A 136 7.22 -26.71 -23.83
C ASN A 136 6.37 -27.04 -22.59
N LEU A 137 5.06 -27.05 -22.82
CA LEU A 137 4.08 -27.76 -22.00
C LEU A 137 4.44 -29.25 -21.90
N GLN A 138 5.24 -29.61 -20.90
CA GLN A 138 5.18 -30.93 -20.29
C GLN A 138 4.38 -30.81 -19.00
N GLN A 139 3.11 -31.17 -19.10
CA GLN A 139 2.28 -31.51 -17.95
C GLN A 139 3.00 -32.59 -17.13
N ASN A 140 3.54 -32.24 -15.97
CA ASN A 140 3.98 -33.23 -14.99
C ASN A 140 3.39 -32.89 -13.63
N ASN A 141 2.35 -33.66 -13.28
CA ASN A 141 1.74 -33.88 -11.98
C ASN A 141 2.54 -33.37 -10.77
N THR A 142 2.04 -32.31 -10.12
CA THR A 142 2.42 -31.95 -8.74
C THR A 142 1.20 -31.53 -7.90
N LEU A 143 0.04 -32.10 -8.19
CA LEU A 143 -1.21 -31.87 -7.44
C LEU A 143 -1.41 -32.81 -6.23
N GLN A 144 -0.36 -33.42 -5.66
CA GLN A 144 -0.54 -34.40 -4.56
C GLN A 144 0.33 -34.23 -3.30
N GLN A 145 1.02 -33.10 -3.05
CA GLN A 145 1.85 -32.99 -1.83
C GLN A 145 1.53 -31.87 -0.83
N ASN A 146 0.59 -30.96 -1.09
CA ASN A 146 0.37 -29.82 -0.18
C ASN A 146 -1.02 -29.76 0.49
N GLN A 147 -1.73 -30.89 0.62
CA GLN A 147 -3.01 -30.95 1.33
C GLN A 147 -2.92 -31.39 2.81
N THR A 148 -1.72 -31.61 3.36
CA THR A 148 -1.58 -32.19 4.72
C THR A 148 -1.00 -31.25 5.78
N ILE A 149 -0.82 -29.95 5.49
CA ILE A 149 -0.19 -28.99 6.44
C ILE A 149 -1.23 -28.09 7.16
N ASP A 150 -2.47 -28.00 6.67
CA ASP A 150 -3.41 -26.95 7.14
C ASP A 150 -4.31 -27.33 8.35
N THR A 151 -4.06 -28.47 9.01
CA THR A 151 -4.87 -28.89 10.18
C THR A 151 -4.18 -28.71 11.54
N ARG A 152 -2.98 -28.09 11.60
CA ARG A 152 -2.22 -27.94 12.86
C ARG A 152 -2.07 -26.51 13.40
N GLU A 153 -2.53 -25.47 12.69
CA GLU A 153 -2.45 -24.09 13.19
C GLU A 153 -3.65 -23.63 14.05
N THR A 154 -4.73 -24.41 14.15
CA THR A 154 -5.90 -24.03 14.96
C THR A 154 -5.76 -24.31 16.46
N SER A 155 -4.62 -24.86 16.93
CA SER A 155 -4.39 -25.15 18.35
C SER A 155 -3.36 -24.27 19.07
N LEU A 156 -2.80 -23.24 18.42
CA LEU A 156 -1.75 -22.39 19.01
C LEU A 156 -2.11 -20.90 19.17
N LEU A 157 -3.40 -20.54 19.22
CA LEU A 157 -3.86 -19.17 19.56
C LEU A 157 -4.25 -19.01 21.04
N LYS A 158 -3.53 -19.67 21.95
CA LYS A 158 -3.59 -19.39 23.39
C LYS A 158 -2.21 -19.54 24.02
N GLN A 159 -1.34 -18.54 23.83
CA GLN A 159 -0.34 -18.07 24.81
C GLN A 159 0.66 -17.08 24.15
N GLY A 160 0.95 -15.98 24.86
CA GLY A 160 2.06 -15.05 24.56
C GLY A 160 1.59 -13.72 23.95
N SER A 161 1.22 -12.72 24.75
CA SER A 161 2.10 -11.70 25.37
C SER A 161 2.32 -10.47 24.48
N SER A 162 1.45 -9.47 24.71
CA SER A 162 1.70 -8.02 24.72
C SER A 162 2.92 -7.51 23.94
N SER A 163 2.68 -7.04 22.71
CA SER A 163 3.44 -5.92 22.13
C SER A 163 2.46 -4.94 21.48
N ASN A 164 2.63 -3.65 21.79
CA ASN A 164 1.73 -2.55 21.43
C ASN A 164 1.82 -2.22 19.94
N GLY A 165 1.27 -3.07 19.07
CA GLY A 165 0.92 -2.71 17.70
C GLY A 165 -0.46 -2.07 17.68
N SER A 166 -0.55 -0.76 17.47
CA SER A 166 -1.84 -0.10 17.26
C SER A 166 -2.42 -0.56 15.93
N ARG A 167 -3.34 -1.53 15.97
CA ARG A 167 -4.18 -1.87 14.81
C ARG A 167 -4.90 -0.59 14.40
N MET A 168 -4.85 -0.25 13.10
CA MET A 168 -5.54 0.93 12.58
C MET A 168 -7.05 0.65 12.62
N THR A 169 -7.65 0.83 13.80
CA THR A 169 -9.08 0.61 14.00
C THR A 169 -9.86 1.64 13.19
N LEU A 170 -11.06 1.25 12.72
CA LEU A 170 -12.01 2.05 11.94
C LEU A 170 -12.16 3.53 12.40
N SER A 171 -11.85 3.81 13.67
CA SER A 171 -11.83 5.16 14.26
C SER A 171 -10.94 6.17 13.51
N LEU A 172 -9.79 5.76 12.97
CA LEU A 172 -8.93 6.67 12.17
C LEU A 172 -9.54 6.99 10.79
N ALA A 173 -10.27 6.04 10.20
CA ALA A 173 -11.03 6.28 8.97
C ALA A 173 -12.19 7.25 9.22
N PHE A 174 -12.83 7.17 10.40
CA PHE A 174 -13.85 8.14 10.84
C PHE A 174 -13.28 9.55 11.04
N LEU A 175 -12.10 9.69 11.64
CA LEU A 175 -11.45 11.01 11.77
C LEU A 175 -11.10 11.61 10.41
N CYS A 176 -10.71 10.78 9.43
CA CYS A 176 -10.50 11.21 8.04
C CYS A 176 -11.82 11.59 7.34
N LEU A 177 -12.90 10.85 7.60
CA LEU A 177 -14.24 11.15 7.08
C LEU A 177 -14.79 12.47 7.65
N CYS A 178 -14.61 12.71 8.95
CA CYS A 178 -15.07 13.93 9.63
C CYS A 178 -14.31 15.18 9.21
N THR A 179 -13.00 15.07 8.95
CA THR A 179 -12.23 16.20 8.40
C THR A 179 -12.59 16.48 6.95
N LEU A 180 -12.86 15.45 6.13
CA LEU A 180 -13.34 15.61 4.75
C LEU A 180 -14.71 16.30 4.67
N ILE A 181 -15.66 15.94 5.53
CA ILE A 181 -16.97 16.60 5.60
C ILE A 181 -16.81 18.07 6.05
N SER A 182 -15.93 18.33 7.02
CA SER A 182 -15.69 19.69 7.52
C SER A 182 -15.04 20.62 6.47
N ILE A 183 -14.16 20.08 5.62
CA ILE A 183 -13.50 20.80 4.51
C ILE A 183 -14.47 21.04 3.35
N LEU A 184 -15.36 20.09 3.06
CA LEU A 184 -16.41 20.26 2.06
C LEU A 184 -17.41 21.35 2.49
N VAL A 185 -17.88 21.33 3.75
CA VAL A 185 -18.85 22.32 4.24
C VAL A 185 -18.28 23.75 4.27
N HIS A 186 -17.00 23.94 4.60
CA HIS A 186 -16.39 25.28 4.59
C HIS A 186 -16.15 25.84 3.18
N SER A 187 -16.05 24.99 2.17
CA SER A 187 -15.84 25.41 0.77
C SER A 187 -17.12 25.87 0.07
N TYR A 188 -18.30 25.67 0.68
CA TYR A 188 -19.60 26.07 0.12
C TYR A 188 -20.23 27.30 0.80
N THR A 189 -19.52 27.94 1.74
CA THR A 189 -20.00 29.13 2.48
C THR A 189 -19.18 30.40 2.22
N LEU A 190 -18.51 30.51 1.07
CA LEU A 190 -17.90 31.76 0.59
C LEU A 190 -18.36 32.07 -0.84
#